data_AF-A0A2R7KKF0-F1
#
_entry.id   AF-A0A2R7KKF0-F1
#
_cell.length_a   1.000
_cell.length_b   1.000
_cell.length_c   1.000
_cell.angle_alpha   90.00
_cell.angle_beta   90.00
_cell.angle_gamma   90.00
#
_symmetry.space_group_name_H-M   'P 1'
#
loop_
_entity.id
_entity.type
_entity.pdbx_description
1 polymer ?
#
loop_
_entity_poly.entity_id
_entity_poly.type
_entity_poly.pdbx_seq_one_letter_code
_entity_poly.pdbx_strand_id
1 'polypeptide(L)'
;MMLTILYIGRDAQITATVDRLLNAREEWTGLTACSDEEALAICSEQVIDLVLLGNGILDTEEKELRKRLIQIHPSVKIIQHYGGGSGLLYGEIMAAI
;
A
#
# COMPACT_ATOMS: atom_id res chain seq x y z
N MET A 1 16.14 -0.02 -9.50
CA MET A 1 14.77 -0.22 -10.02
C MET A 1 13.86 0.58 -9.10
N MET A 2 12.99 1.42 -9.66
CA MET A 2 12.09 2.24 -8.85
C MET A 2 10.88 1.39 -8.47
N LEU A 3 10.51 1.38 -7.19
CA LEU A 3 9.38 0.60 -6.67
C LEU A 3 8.16 1.49 -6.47
N THR A 4 7.06 1.18 -7.12
CA THR A 4 5.79 1.87 -6.92
C THR A 4 4.98 1.17 -5.85
N ILE A 5 4.78 1.85 -4.72
CA ILE A 5 4.18 1.28 -3.51
C ILE A 5 2.89 2.04 -3.21
N LEU A 6 1.77 1.32 -3.16
CA LEU A 6 0.47 1.86 -2.75
C LEU A 6 0.19 1.48 -1.30
N TYR A 7 0.04 2.46 -0.43
CA TYR A 7 -0.49 2.25 0.92
C TYR A 7 -1.97 2.61 0.99
N ILE A 8 -2.79 1.73 1.55
CA ILE A 8 -4.20 2.00 1.83
C ILE A 8 -4.48 1.86 3.33
N GLY A 9 -5.01 2.91 3.94
CA GLY A 9 -5.40 2.90 5.35
C GLY A 9 -6.52 3.90 5.61
N ARG A 10 -7.37 3.66 6.60
CA ARG A 10 -8.59 4.47 6.83
C ARG A 10 -8.33 5.77 7.58
N ASP A 11 -7.17 5.92 8.22
CA ASP A 11 -6.83 7.12 8.99
C ASP A 11 -5.92 8.05 8.19
N ALA A 12 -6.45 9.22 7.81
CA ALA A 12 -5.73 10.20 7.00
C ALA A 12 -4.42 10.70 7.63
N GLN A 13 -4.31 10.78 8.97
CA GLN A 13 -3.08 11.22 9.63
C GLN A 13 -1.99 10.14 9.54
N ILE A 14 -2.38 8.88 9.72
CA ILE A 14 -1.46 7.75 9.54
C ILE A 14 -1.05 7.66 8.07
N THR A 15 -2.01 7.74 7.16
CA THR A 15 -1.79 7.72 5.71
C THR A 15 -0.79 8.81 5.27
N ALA A 16 -0.96 10.05 5.73
CA ALA A 16 -0.03 11.15 5.43
C ALA A 16 1.38 10.91 6.01
N THR A 17 1.46 10.24 7.17
CA THR A 17 2.76 9.87 7.75
C THR A 17 3.46 8.81 6.91
N VAL A 18 2.73 7.79 6.46
CA VAL A 18 3.27 6.73 5.60
C VAL A 18 3.68 7.29 4.24
N ASP A 19 2.88 8.18 3.64
CA ASP A 19 3.21 8.86 2.39
C ASP A 19 4.59 9.54 2.46
N ARG A 20 4.81 10.34 3.50
CA ARG A 20 6.10 11.01 3.74
C ARG A 20 7.24 10.00 3.92
N LEU A 21 7.00 8.85 4.56
CA LEU A 21 8.03 7.83 4.77
C LEU A 21 8.39 7.08 3.48
N LEU A 22 7.39 6.78 2.65
CA LEU A 22 7.60 6.12 1.36
C LEU A 22 8.36 7.06 0.41
N ASN A 23 7.92 8.31 0.32
CA ASN A 23 8.50 9.33 -0.57
C ASN A 23 9.77 10.00 -0.01
N ALA A 24 10.24 9.62 1.18
CA ALA A 24 11.54 10.05 1.71
C ALA A 24 12.73 9.32 1.05
N ARG A 25 12.46 8.27 0.27
CA ARG A 25 13.47 7.46 -0.41
C ARG A 25 13.36 7.66 -1.92
N GLU A 26 14.47 7.92 -2.59
CA GLU A 26 14.50 8.14 -4.04
C GLU A 26 14.20 6.86 -4.83
N GLU A 27 14.40 5.69 -4.22
CA GLU A 27 14.14 4.40 -4.86
C GLU A 27 12.65 4.03 -4.90
N TRP A 28 11.81 4.73 -4.15
CA TRP A 28 10.39 4.41 -4.01
C TRP A 28 9.51 5.55 -4.52
N THR A 29 8.39 5.18 -5.13
CA THR A 29 7.27 6.08 -5.43
C THR A 29 6.12 5.67 -4.53
N GLY A 30 5.87 6.47 -3.50
CA GLY A 30 4.80 6.25 -2.53
C GLY A 30 3.49 6.85 -3.02
N LEU A 31 2.44 6.03 -3.01
CA LEU A 31 1.07 6.43 -3.31
C LEU A 31 0.20 6.05 -2.12
N THR A 32 -0.82 6.84 -1.86
CA THR A 32 -1.70 6.59 -0.72
C THR A 32 -3.17 6.74 -1.05
N ALA A 33 -4.00 5.94 -0.37
CA ALA A 33 -5.45 5.95 -0.50
C ALA A 33 -6.11 5.80 0.88
N CYS A 34 -7.25 6.46 1.08
CA CYS A 34 -8.06 6.32 2.29
C CYS A 34 -9.32 5.46 2.08
N SER A 35 -9.69 5.22 0.82
CA SER A 35 -10.83 4.38 0.42
C SER A 35 -10.41 3.28 -0.55
N ASP A 36 -11.23 2.25 -0.66
CA ASP A 36 -11.00 1.16 -1.62
C ASP A 36 -11.12 1.67 -3.04
N GLU A 37 -12.07 2.57 -3.29
CA GLU A 37 -12.30 3.18 -4.60
C GLU A 37 -11.07 3.96 -5.09
N GLU A 38 -10.46 4.76 -4.23
CA GLU A 38 -9.20 5.46 -4.53
C GLU A 38 -8.06 4.49 -4.83
N ALA A 39 -7.89 3.46 -3.99
CA ALA A 39 -6.83 2.47 -4.19
C ALA A 39 -6.97 1.73 -5.52
N LEU A 40 -8.21 1.40 -5.91
CA LEU A 40 -8.49 0.70 -7.15
C LEU A 40 -8.37 1.61 -8.38
N ALA A 41 -8.74 2.88 -8.27
CA ALA A 41 -8.49 3.86 -9.32
C ALA A 41 -6.99 3.99 -9.58
N ILE A 42 -6.20 4.13 -8.51
CA ILE A 42 -4.73 4.19 -8.58
C ILE A 42 -4.16 2.92 -9.25
N CYS A 43 -4.57 1.73 -8.83
CA CYS A 43 -4.11 0.48 -9.45
C CYS A 43 -4.55 0.31 -10.92
N SER A 44 -5.59 1.01 -11.35
CA SER A 44 -6.08 0.96 -12.73
C SER A 44 -5.32 1.93 -13.65
N GLU A 45 -4.83 3.03 -13.10
CA GLU A 45 -4.13 4.08 -13.88
C GLU A 45 -2.62 3.82 -14.01
N GLN A 46 -2.03 3.09 -13.06
CA GLN A 46 -0.59 2.88 -13.00
C GLN A 46 -0.21 1.51 -12.45
N VAL A 47 0.98 1.04 -12.85
CA VAL A 47 1.53 -0.24 -12.40
C VAL A 47 2.01 -0.10 -10.96
N ILE A 48 1.48 -0.97 -10.09
CA ILE A 48 1.84 -1.03 -8.67
C ILE A 48 2.61 -2.32 -8.42
N ASP A 49 3.79 -2.20 -7.82
CA ASP A 49 4.63 -3.36 -7.47
C ASP A 49 4.18 -3.99 -6.15
N LEU A 50 3.82 -3.14 -5.18
CA LEU A 50 3.47 -3.54 -3.83
C LEU A 50 2.30 -2.72 -3.29
N VAL A 51 1.31 -3.40 -2.72
CA VAL A 51 0.23 -2.79 -1.94
C VAL A 51 0.44 -3.10 -0.46
N LEU A 52 0.45 -2.05 0.36
CA LEU A 52 0.52 -2.09 1.81
C LEU A 52 -0.88 -1.85 2.38
N LEU A 53 -1.46 -2.88 2.98
CA LEU A 53 -2.72 -2.77 3.70
C LEU A 53 -2.43 -2.24 5.11
N GLY A 54 -2.99 -1.09 5.42
CA GLY A 54 -2.74 -0.34 6.63
C GLY A 54 -3.83 -0.46 7.68
N ASN A 55 -3.94 0.57 8.50
CA ASN A 55 -4.85 0.59 9.65
C ASN A 55 -6.32 0.74 9.24
N GLY A 56 -7.22 0.19 10.06
CA GLY A 56 -8.66 0.41 9.96
C GLY A 56 -9.38 -0.40 8.87
N ILE A 57 -8.67 -1.28 8.16
CA ILE A 57 -9.27 -2.23 7.22
C ILE A 57 -9.72 -3.45 8.00
N LEU A 58 -11.01 -3.80 7.93
CA LEU A 58 -11.55 -5.00 8.59
C LEU A 58 -11.20 -6.25 7.77
N ASP A 59 -11.03 -7.42 8.41
CA ASP A 59 -10.74 -8.69 7.73
C ASP A 59 -11.69 -9.03 6.56
N THR A 60 -12.97 -8.64 6.68
CA THR A 60 -13.97 -8.84 5.63
C THR A 60 -13.75 -7.91 4.43
N GLU A 61 -13.36 -6.66 4.70
CA GLU A 61 -13.04 -5.67 3.68
C GLU A 61 -11.72 -6.04 3.00
N GLU A 62 -10.72 -6.47 3.78
CA GLU A 62 -9.40 -6.86 3.30
C GLU A 62 -9.49 -7.96 2.24
N LYS A 63 -10.31 -8.98 2.47
CA LYS A 63 -10.51 -10.09 1.53
C LYS A 63 -11.07 -9.62 0.20
N GLU A 64 -12.07 -8.75 0.21
CA GLU A 64 -12.68 -8.24 -1.01
C GLU A 64 -11.75 -7.25 -1.73
N LEU A 65 -11.06 -6.39 -0.98
CA LEU A 65 -10.06 -5.47 -1.52
C LEU A 65 -8.92 -6.22 -2.21
N ARG A 66 -8.33 -7.23 -1.55
CA ARG A 66 -7.28 -8.07 -2.15
C ARG A 66 -7.74 -8.70 -3.46
N LYS A 67 -8.96 -9.24 -3.49
CA LYS A 67 -9.54 -9.85 -4.68
C LYS A 67 -9.68 -8.84 -5.81
N ARG A 68 -10.20 -7.63 -5.53
CA ARG A 68 -10.36 -6.55 -6.52
C ARG A 68 -9.00 -6.06 -7.04
N LEU A 69 -8.00 -5.91 -6.18
CA LEU A 69 -6.64 -5.51 -6.57
C LEU A 69 -5.97 -6.56 -7.47
N ILE A 70 -6.07 -7.84 -7.12
CA ILE A 70 -5.51 -8.94 -7.93
C ILE A 70 -6.22 -9.06 -9.29
N GLN A 71 -7.52 -8.73 -9.36
CA GLN A 71 -8.23 -8.70 -10.65
C GLN A 71 -7.70 -7.61 -11.60
N ILE A 72 -7.25 -6.47 -11.05
CA ILE A 72 -6.68 -5.36 -11.83
C ILE A 72 -5.21 -5.64 -12.17
N HIS A 73 -4.43 -6.09 -11.19
CA HIS A 73 -3.02 -6.45 -11.34
C HIS A 73 -2.75 -7.84 -10.74
N PRO A 74 -2.77 -8.91 -11.56
CA PRO A 74 -2.58 -10.28 -11.06
C PRO A 74 -1.21 -10.54 -10.41
N SER A 75 -0.20 -9.74 -10.75
CA SER A 75 1.17 -9.85 -10.24
C SER A 75 1.46 -8.93 -9.06
N VAL A 76 0.52 -8.09 -8.61
CA VAL A 76 0.77 -7.16 -7.50
C VAL A 76 1.01 -7.95 -6.21
N LYS A 77 2.07 -7.58 -5.49
CA LYS A 77 2.31 -8.12 -4.14
C LYS A 77 1.44 -7.36 -3.15
N ILE A 78 0.77 -8.06 -2.23
CA ILE A 78 -0.09 -7.42 -1.24
C ILE A 78 0.29 -7.91 0.16
N ILE A 79 0.75 -7.01 1.02
CA ILE A 79 1.17 -7.32 2.39
C ILE A 79 0.43 -6.44 3.39
N GLN A 80 0.38 -6.90 4.65
CA GLN A 80 -0.17 -6.13 5.76
C GLN A 80 0.96 -5.32 6.41
N HIS A 81 0.70 -4.03 6.66
CA HIS A 81 1.53 -3.16 7.48
C HIS A 81 0.91 -3.03 8.87
N TYR A 82 1.64 -3.44 9.90
CA TYR A 82 1.15 -3.45 11.28
C TYR A 82 1.52 -2.18 12.08
N GLY A 83 2.16 -1.19 11.45
CA GLY A 83 2.65 0.02 12.13
C GLY A 83 4.06 -0.17 12.70
N GLY A 84 4.40 0.52 13.79
CA GLY A 84 5.70 0.31 14.48
C GLY A 84 6.88 1.14 13.96
N GLY A 85 6.65 2.13 13.09
CA GLY A 85 7.65 3.10 12.65
C GLY A 85 8.38 2.73 11.36
N SER A 86 9.35 3.58 10.96
CA SER A 86 10.00 3.50 9.65
C SER A 86 10.88 2.26 9.44
N GLY A 87 11.46 1.71 10.50
CA GLY A 87 12.29 0.50 10.42
C GLY A 87 11.46 -0.75 10.12
N LEU A 88 10.27 -0.85 10.71
CA LEU A 88 9.36 -1.98 10.51
C LEU A 88 8.77 -1.93 9.10
N LEU A 89 8.30 -0.75 8.66
CA LEU A 89 7.83 -0.49 7.31
C LEU A 89 8.87 -0.94 6.25
N TYR A 90 10.14 -0.55 6.44
CA TYR A 90 11.20 -0.95 5.52
C TYR A 90 11.43 -2.47 5.52
N GLY A 91 11.48 -3.09 6.69
CA GLY A 91 11.64 -4.54 6.81
C GLY A 91 10.53 -5.33 6.10
N GLU A 92 9.28 -4.91 6.25
CA GLU A 92 8.13 -5.54 5.59
C GLU A 92 8.19 -5.42 4.07
N ILE A 93 8.49 -4.22 3.55
CA ILE A 93 8.62 -3.98 2.10
C ILE A 93 9.75 -4.83 1.51
N MET A 94 10.93 -4.84 2.15
CA MET A 94 12.09 -5.56 1.65
C MET A 94 11.96 -7.09 1.79
N ALA A 95 11.18 -7.58 2.76
CA ALA A 95 10.90 -9.00 2.89
C ALA A 95 9.88 -9.49 1.84
N ALA A 96 9.05 -8.60 1.32
CA ALA A 96 8.03 -8.91 0.33
C ALA A 96 8.57 -8.95 -1.10
N ILE A 97 9.58 -8.13 -1.41
CA ILE A 97 10.13 -7.94 -2.77
C ILE A 97 11.18 -8.99 -3.09
#